data_AF-A0A6N7C3G8-F1
#
_entry.id   AF-A0A6N7C3G8-F1
#
_cell.length_a   1.000
_cell.length_b   1.000
_cell.length_c   1.000
_cell.angle_alpha   90.00
_cell.angle_beta   90.00
_cell.angle_gamma   90.00
#
_symmetry.space_group_name_H-M   'P 1'
#
loop_
_entity.id
_entity.type
_entity.pdbx_description
1 polymer ?
#
loop_
_entity_poly.entity_id
_entity_poly.type
_entity_poly.pdbx_seq_one_letter_code
_entity_poly.pdbx_strand_id
1 'polypeptide(L)'
;MATSSEAAAIRSRRLHTVKNVDANVKAARQRALEHQKLIEELAKPLNAVSEKLADLDHEGDAVLAAGARRIESLKSGLEKKIEKLKADTAAKIEQTKKDTETKLEELQNSQRESEDALLLEYAQAIVQFSHGGSNADLATVLGITQKKAKELVASSTTELKKAGIAAPQTTETAAAAKTSAPSTKEPEAPAEDKDEAQVAPVDSPALASA
;
A
#
# COMPACT_ATOMS: atom_id res chain seq x y z
N MET A 1 18.90 -86.80 -83.49
CA MET A 1 18.55 -85.55 -82.76
C MET A 1 17.35 -85.82 -81.85
N ALA A 2 17.52 -86.32 -80.61
CA ALA A 2 16.41 -86.53 -79.66
C ALA A 2 16.83 -86.74 -78.18
N THR A 3 17.95 -86.19 -77.69
CA THR A 3 18.45 -86.47 -76.32
C THR A 3 18.37 -85.31 -75.32
N SER A 4 17.95 -84.10 -75.73
CA SER A 4 17.83 -82.97 -74.78
C SER A 4 16.54 -82.98 -73.96
N SER A 5 15.48 -83.60 -74.46
CA SER A 5 14.15 -83.62 -73.83
C SER A 5 14.11 -84.51 -72.58
N GLU A 6 14.78 -85.66 -72.61
CA GLU A 6 14.77 -86.61 -71.48
C GLU A 6 15.65 -86.13 -70.32
N ALA A 7 16.81 -85.54 -70.60
CA ALA A 7 17.68 -84.95 -69.57
C ALA A 7 17.07 -83.69 -68.91
N ALA A 8 16.22 -82.95 -69.63
CA ALA A 8 15.45 -81.83 -69.08
C ALA A 8 14.23 -82.32 -68.26
N ALA A 9 13.53 -83.37 -68.73
CA ALA A 9 12.41 -83.98 -68.03
C ALA A 9 12.82 -84.72 -66.74
N ILE A 10 14.01 -85.33 -66.71
CA ILE A 10 14.57 -85.95 -65.49
C ILE A 10 14.99 -84.87 -64.49
N ARG A 11 15.52 -83.72 -64.95
CA ARG A 11 15.80 -82.57 -64.08
C ARG A 11 14.52 -81.92 -63.53
N SER A 12 13.45 -81.81 -64.32
CA SER A 12 12.17 -81.26 -63.85
C SER A 12 11.42 -82.20 -62.89
N ARG A 13 11.49 -83.53 -63.11
CA ARG A 13 10.93 -84.53 -62.17
C ARG A 13 11.70 -84.66 -60.86
N ARG A 14 13.00 -84.34 -60.83
CA ARG A 14 13.81 -84.30 -59.58
C ARG A 14 13.51 -83.09 -58.71
N LEU A 15 12.90 -82.02 -59.25
CA LEU A 15 12.57 -80.81 -58.50
C LEU A 15 11.34 -80.96 -57.59
N HIS A 16 10.52 -82.00 -57.77
CA HIS A 16 9.27 -82.19 -57.04
C HIS A 16 9.15 -83.60 -56.42
N THR A 17 10.17 -84.00 -55.66
CA THR A 17 9.98 -85.09 -54.68
C THR A 17 9.44 -84.47 -53.39
N VAL A 18 8.55 -85.18 -52.68
CA VAL A 18 7.99 -84.73 -51.38
C VAL A 18 9.10 -84.27 -50.42
N LYS A 19 10.26 -84.96 -50.45
CA LYS A 19 11.45 -84.60 -49.67
C LYS A 19 12.06 -83.23 -50.02
N ASN A 20 12.06 -82.82 -51.30
CA ASN A 20 12.55 -81.49 -51.72
C ASN A 20 11.56 -80.38 -51.37
N VAL A 21 10.25 -80.66 -51.43
CA VAL A 21 9.22 -79.72 -50.99
C VAL A 21 9.31 -79.52 -49.48
N ASP A 22 9.43 -80.60 -48.70
CA ASP A 22 9.58 -80.55 -47.25
C ASP A 22 10.85 -79.81 -46.82
N ALA A 23 11.98 -80.02 -47.52
CA ALA A 23 13.21 -79.30 -47.27
C ALA A 23 13.08 -77.80 -47.58
N ASN A 24 12.40 -77.44 -48.67
CA ASN A 24 12.17 -76.04 -49.03
C ASN A 24 11.18 -75.36 -48.06
N VAL A 25 10.14 -76.06 -47.62
CA VAL A 25 9.21 -75.57 -46.59
C VAL A 25 9.92 -75.38 -45.25
N LYS A 26 10.82 -76.30 -44.86
CA LYS A 26 11.64 -76.14 -43.65
C LYS A 26 12.60 -74.95 -43.76
N ALA A 27 13.27 -74.78 -44.90
CA ALA A 27 14.14 -73.64 -45.15
C ALA A 27 13.35 -72.31 -45.16
N ALA A 28 12.16 -72.29 -45.75
CA ALA A 28 11.27 -71.12 -45.74
C ALA A 28 10.80 -70.78 -44.31
N ARG A 29 10.45 -71.79 -43.50
CA ARG A 29 10.12 -71.58 -42.07
C ARG A 29 11.32 -71.08 -41.28
N GLN A 30 12.52 -71.59 -41.53
CA GLN A 30 13.75 -71.11 -40.89
C GLN A 30 14.04 -69.65 -41.25
N ARG A 31 13.94 -69.28 -42.53
CA ARG A 31 14.07 -67.87 -42.96
C ARG A 31 13.02 -66.97 -42.30
N ALA A 32 11.77 -67.42 -42.20
CA ALA A 32 10.72 -66.65 -41.51
C ALA A 32 11.03 -66.43 -40.03
N LEU A 33 11.56 -67.45 -39.34
CA LEU A 33 12.00 -67.33 -37.94
C LEU A 33 13.22 -66.40 -37.79
N GLU A 34 14.17 -66.44 -38.73
CA GLU A 34 15.30 -65.51 -38.75
C GLU A 34 14.84 -64.07 -38.98
N HIS A 35 13.92 -63.86 -39.93
CA HIS A 35 13.30 -62.54 -40.14
C HIS A 35 12.54 -62.07 -38.90
N GLN A 36 11.82 -62.94 -38.21
CA GLN A 36 11.14 -62.60 -36.96
C GLN A 36 12.15 -62.18 -35.88
N LYS A 37 13.26 -62.92 -35.72
CA LYS A 37 14.33 -62.54 -34.78
C LYS A 37 14.94 -61.19 -35.10
N LEU A 38 15.19 -60.91 -36.38
CA LEU A 38 15.69 -59.60 -36.82
C LEU A 38 14.68 -58.48 -36.52
N ILE A 39 13.39 -58.72 -36.71
CA ILE A 39 12.33 -57.76 -36.36
C ILE A 39 12.30 -57.54 -34.84
N GLU A 40 12.40 -58.59 -34.04
CA GLU A 40 12.46 -58.48 -32.57
C GLU A 40 13.72 -57.74 -32.10
N GLU A 41 14.87 -57.95 -32.74
CA GLU A 41 16.11 -57.23 -32.46
C GLU A 41 16.00 -55.74 -32.80
N LEU A 42 15.36 -55.38 -33.91
CA LEU A 42 15.12 -54.00 -34.31
C LEU A 42 14.00 -53.33 -33.50
N ALA A 43 13.03 -54.09 -33.01
CA ALA A 43 11.93 -53.56 -32.18
C ALA A 43 12.38 -53.21 -30.76
N LYS A 44 13.35 -53.94 -30.18
CA LYS A 44 13.89 -53.66 -28.83
C LYS A 44 14.34 -52.20 -28.64
N PRO A 45 15.18 -51.60 -29.51
CA PRO A 45 15.58 -50.21 -29.34
C PRO A 45 14.41 -49.24 -29.54
N LEU A 46 13.45 -49.53 -30.43
CA LEU A 46 12.25 -48.71 -30.60
C LEU A 46 11.37 -48.71 -29.34
N ASN A 47 11.14 -49.88 -28.75
CA ASN A 47 10.39 -50.00 -27.51
C ASN A 47 11.11 -49.27 -26.36
N ALA A 48 12.42 -49.43 -26.24
CA ALA A 48 13.21 -48.71 -25.24
C ALA A 48 13.17 -47.18 -25.40
N VAL A 49 13.09 -46.67 -26.65
CA VAL A 49 12.89 -45.24 -26.90
C VAL A 49 11.46 -44.82 -26.54
N SER A 50 10.46 -45.65 -26.86
CA SER A 50 9.06 -45.34 -26.50
C SER A 50 8.82 -45.30 -25.00
N GLU A 51 9.47 -46.17 -24.23
CA GLU A 51 9.43 -46.15 -22.76
C GLU A 51 10.06 -44.86 -22.22
N LYS A 52 11.23 -44.48 -22.73
CA LYS A 52 11.88 -43.21 -22.35
C LYS A 52 11.05 -41.97 -22.71
N LEU A 53 10.35 -42.00 -23.84
CA LEU A 53 9.45 -40.91 -24.22
C LEU A 53 8.25 -40.83 -23.27
N ALA A 54 7.65 -41.97 -22.91
CA ALA A 54 6.57 -42.02 -21.94
C ALA A 54 7.01 -41.50 -20.56
N ASP A 55 8.22 -41.86 -20.11
CA ASP A 55 8.79 -41.35 -18.87
C ASP A 55 8.99 -39.82 -18.92
N LEU A 56 9.53 -39.30 -20.02
CA LEU A 56 9.71 -37.85 -20.20
C LEU A 56 8.38 -37.09 -20.26
N ASP A 57 7.36 -37.65 -20.90
CA ASP A 57 6.02 -37.06 -20.93
C ASP A 57 5.41 -37.03 -19.51
N HIS A 58 5.56 -38.10 -18.74
CA HIS A 58 5.12 -38.16 -17.35
C HIS A 58 5.87 -37.17 -16.45
N GLU A 59 7.18 -37.01 -16.61
CA GLU A 59 7.97 -36.01 -15.91
C GLU A 59 7.53 -34.59 -16.30
N GLY A 60 7.28 -34.34 -17.59
CA GLY A 60 6.77 -33.08 -18.11
C GLY A 60 5.43 -32.71 -17.47
N ASP A 61 4.47 -33.64 -17.46
CA ASP A 61 3.16 -33.46 -16.84
C ASP A 61 3.28 -33.21 -15.33
N ALA A 62 4.17 -33.92 -14.64
CA ALA A 62 4.40 -33.73 -13.21
C ALA A 62 4.95 -32.32 -12.91
N VAL A 63 5.90 -31.84 -13.71
CA VAL A 63 6.47 -30.48 -13.57
C VAL A 63 5.42 -29.41 -13.86
N LEU A 64 4.62 -29.58 -14.92
CA LEU A 64 3.54 -28.65 -15.25
C LEU A 64 2.49 -28.60 -14.14
N ALA A 65 2.07 -29.76 -13.61
CA ALA A 65 1.12 -29.82 -12.50
C ALA A 65 1.69 -29.20 -11.22
N ALA A 66 2.96 -29.44 -10.89
CA ALA A 66 3.62 -28.83 -9.75
C ALA A 66 3.75 -27.31 -9.91
N GLY A 67 4.10 -26.84 -11.12
CA GLY A 67 4.14 -25.42 -11.47
C GLY A 67 2.79 -24.75 -11.32
N ALA A 68 1.72 -25.36 -11.85
CA ALA A 68 0.36 -24.86 -11.74
C ALA A 68 -0.09 -24.73 -10.27
N ARG A 69 0.14 -25.77 -9.45
CA ARG A 69 -0.16 -25.75 -8.00
C ARG A 69 0.60 -24.65 -7.28
N ARG A 70 1.89 -24.44 -7.62
CA ARG A 70 2.69 -23.38 -7.03
C ARG A 70 2.15 -22.00 -7.40
N ILE A 71 1.80 -21.78 -8.66
CA ILE A 71 1.19 -20.53 -9.13
C ILE A 71 -0.13 -20.26 -8.39
N GLU A 72 -0.99 -21.27 -8.24
CA GLU A 72 -2.25 -21.15 -7.53
C GLU A 72 -2.06 -20.84 -6.03
N SER A 73 -1.10 -21.51 -5.38
CA SER A 73 -0.75 -21.22 -3.98
C SER A 73 -0.23 -19.79 -3.78
N LEU A 74 0.56 -19.29 -4.73
CA LEU A 74 1.08 -17.92 -4.69
C LEU A 74 -0.03 -16.90 -4.95
N LYS A 75 -0.91 -17.14 -5.93
CA LYS A 75 -2.06 -16.28 -6.22
C LYS A 75 -2.98 -16.16 -5.02
N SER A 76 -3.42 -17.28 -4.46
CA SER A 76 -4.29 -17.30 -3.28
C SER A 76 -3.60 -16.69 -2.05
N GLY A 77 -2.29 -16.88 -1.89
CA GLY A 77 -1.51 -16.24 -0.84
C GLY A 77 -1.43 -14.71 -0.99
N LEU A 78 -1.26 -14.21 -2.22
CA LEU A 78 -1.24 -12.79 -2.52
C LEU A 78 -2.62 -12.15 -2.37
N GLU A 79 -3.68 -12.79 -2.86
CA GLU A 79 -5.06 -12.34 -2.71
C GLU A 79 -5.43 -12.16 -1.24
N LYS A 80 -5.14 -13.16 -0.40
CA LYS A 80 -5.35 -13.06 1.06
C LYS A 80 -4.56 -11.92 1.71
N LYS A 81 -3.33 -11.67 1.26
CA LYS A 81 -2.53 -10.53 1.76
C LYS A 81 -3.12 -9.20 1.33
N ILE A 82 -3.58 -9.09 0.09
CA ILE A 82 -4.24 -7.89 -0.43
C ILE A 82 -5.54 -7.62 0.36
N GLU A 83 -6.35 -8.65 0.61
CA GLU A 83 -7.58 -8.52 1.40
C GLU A 83 -7.28 -8.05 2.83
N LYS A 84 -6.28 -8.64 3.49
CA LYS A 84 -5.85 -8.20 4.82
C LYS A 84 -5.38 -6.75 4.83
N LEU A 85 -4.54 -6.37 3.87
CA LEU A 85 -4.07 -4.99 3.76
C LEU A 85 -5.23 -4.01 3.50
N LYS A 86 -6.21 -4.38 2.66
CA LYS A 86 -7.42 -3.58 2.43
C LYS A 86 -8.25 -3.43 3.70
N ALA A 87 -8.46 -4.51 4.46
CA ALA A 87 -9.18 -4.44 5.73
C ALA A 87 -8.44 -3.59 6.77
N ASP A 88 -7.13 -3.77 6.92
CA ASP A 88 -6.31 -3.02 7.87
C ASP A 88 -6.25 -1.53 7.52
N THR A 89 -6.14 -1.20 6.23
CA THR A 89 -6.17 0.19 5.76
C THR A 89 -7.54 0.83 5.93
N ALA A 90 -8.63 0.11 5.63
CA ALA A 90 -9.98 0.58 5.89
C ALA A 90 -10.20 0.85 7.38
N ALA A 91 -9.79 -0.07 8.26
CA ALA A 91 -9.88 0.09 9.71
C ALA A 91 -9.07 1.30 10.20
N LYS A 92 -7.85 1.52 9.68
CA LYS A 92 -7.04 2.70 10.01
C LYS A 92 -7.68 4.00 9.54
N ILE A 93 -8.29 4.01 8.36
CA ILE A 93 -9.02 5.18 7.85
C ILE A 93 -10.22 5.49 8.75
N GLU A 94 -11.01 4.49 9.14
CA GLU A 94 -12.14 4.68 10.04
C GLU A 94 -11.71 5.17 11.43
N GLN A 95 -10.63 4.62 11.97
CA GLN A 95 -10.07 5.09 13.24
C GLN A 95 -9.62 6.54 13.12
N THR A 96 -8.89 6.89 12.06
CA THR A 96 -8.42 8.25 11.84
C THR A 96 -9.58 9.23 11.69
N LYS A 97 -10.65 8.84 10.99
CA LYS A 97 -11.87 9.66 10.87
C LYS A 97 -12.49 9.95 12.24
N LYS A 98 -12.68 8.92 13.06
CA LYS A 98 -13.20 9.10 14.43
C LYS A 98 -12.30 10.01 15.25
N ASP A 99 -10.99 9.77 15.23
CA ASP A 99 -10.03 10.59 15.97
C ASP A 99 -10.01 12.05 15.48
N THR A 100 -10.23 12.29 14.18
CA THR A 100 -10.33 13.64 13.63
C THR A 100 -11.65 14.31 14.00
N GLU A 101 -12.75 13.56 13.99
CA GLU A 101 -14.08 14.05 14.39
C GLU A 101 -14.05 14.47 15.87
N THR A 102 -13.50 13.63 16.75
CA THR A 102 -13.37 13.97 18.19
C THR A 102 -12.50 15.19 18.41
N LYS A 103 -11.35 15.29 17.72
CA LYS A 103 -10.49 16.48 17.82
C LYS A 103 -11.17 17.75 17.31
N LEU A 104 -11.99 17.62 16.27
CA LEU A 104 -12.74 18.75 15.72
C LEU A 104 -13.81 19.22 16.72
N GLU A 105 -14.53 18.29 17.34
CA GLU A 105 -15.50 18.60 18.41
C GLU A 105 -14.82 19.25 19.63
N GLU A 106 -13.67 18.73 20.06
CA GLU A 106 -12.86 19.32 21.14
C GLU A 106 -12.43 20.76 20.80
N LEU A 107 -11.93 20.99 19.59
CA LEU A 107 -11.56 22.33 19.12
C LEU A 107 -12.74 23.29 19.06
N GLN A 108 -13.90 22.82 18.58
CA GLN A 108 -15.12 23.64 18.54
C GLN A 108 -15.62 23.99 19.93
N ASN A 109 -15.57 23.05 20.88
CA ASN A 109 -15.97 23.31 22.26
C ASN A 109 -15.00 24.29 22.92
N SER A 110 -13.69 24.09 22.76
CA SER A 110 -12.67 25.02 23.26
C SER A 110 -12.82 26.43 22.66
N GLN A 111 -13.15 26.53 21.37
CA GLN A 111 -13.43 27.81 20.73
C GLN A 111 -14.65 28.48 21.36
N ARG A 112 -15.77 27.76 21.52
CA ARG A 112 -16.98 28.31 22.15
C ARG A 112 -16.72 28.77 23.57
N GLU A 113 -15.98 27.99 24.35
CA GLU A 113 -15.58 28.37 25.72
C GLU A 113 -14.74 29.65 25.71
N SER A 114 -13.83 29.81 24.75
CA SER A 114 -13.03 31.04 24.61
C SER A 114 -13.87 32.25 24.18
N GLU A 115 -14.85 32.05 23.29
CA GLU A 115 -15.78 33.09 22.85
C GLU A 115 -16.68 33.53 24.01
N ASP A 116 -17.22 32.58 24.76
CA ASP A 116 -18.01 32.86 25.96
C ASP A 116 -17.20 33.59 27.02
N ALA A 117 -15.94 33.19 27.26
CA ALA A 117 -15.04 33.89 28.17
C ALA A 117 -14.79 35.34 27.71
N LEU A 118 -14.53 35.56 26.42
CA LEU A 118 -14.33 36.90 25.87
C LEU A 118 -15.58 37.78 25.99
N LEU A 119 -16.77 37.21 25.76
CA LEU A 119 -18.03 37.92 25.95
C LEU A 119 -18.23 38.34 27.41
N LEU A 120 -17.87 37.47 28.37
CA LEU A 120 -17.91 37.80 29.79
C LEU A 120 -16.89 38.88 30.16
N GLU A 121 -15.67 38.85 29.62
CA GLU A 121 -14.68 39.90 29.81
C GLU A 121 -15.17 41.25 29.25
N TYR A 122 -15.81 41.25 28.09
CA TYR A 122 -16.39 42.45 27.49
C TYR A 122 -17.53 43.01 28.36
N ALA A 123 -18.44 42.16 28.84
CA ALA A 123 -19.50 42.55 29.77
C ALA A 123 -18.91 43.13 31.07
N GLN A 124 -17.84 42.54 31.59
CA GLN A 124 -17.13 43.03 32.76
C GLN A 124 -16.51 44.41 32.51
N ALA A 125 -15.85 44.62 31.37
CA ALA A 125 -15.27 45.91 31.00
C ALA A 125 -16.34 47.01 30.87
N ILE A 126 -17.51 46.70 30.29
CA ILE A 126 -18.64 47.64 30.18
C ILE A 126 -19.13 48.05 31.57
N VAL A 127 -19.31 47.09 32.48
CA VAL A 127 -19.81 47.37 33.83
C VAL A 127 -18.76 48.14 34.63
N GLN A 128 -17.49 47.76 34.56
CA GLN A 128 -16.40 48.51 35.18
C GLN A 128 -16.32 49.95 34.67
N PHE A 129 -16.43 50.16 33.36
CA PHE A 129 -16.46 51.50 32.79
C PHE A 129 -17.66 52.31 33.32
N SER A 130 -18.83 51.69 33.47
CA SER A 130 -20.02 52.36 34.04
C SER A 130 -19.86 52.77 35.51
N HIS A 131 -18.92 52.18 36.24
CA HIS A 131 -18.59 52.58 37.61
C HIS A 131 -17.65 53.80 37.67
N GLY A 132 -16.78 53.98 36.68
CA GLY A 132 -15.81 55.09 36.63
C GLY A 132 -16.18 56.25 35.68
N GLY A 133 -17.14 56.05 34.78
CA GLY A 133 -17.52 57.03 33.75
C GLY A 133 -19.05 57.17 33.57
N SER A 134 -19.48 58.18 32.80
CA SER A 134 -20.89 58.39 32.49
C SER A 134 -21.35 57.48 31.34
N ASN A 135 -22.65 57.15 31.30
CA ASN A 135 -23.28 56.51 30.14
C ASN A 135 -23.11 57.32 28.84
N ALA A 136 -22.89 58.64 28.95
CA ALA A 136 -22.55 59.50 27.83
C ALA A 136 -21.16 59.20 27.26
N ASP A 137 -20.18 58.91 28.12
CA ASP A 137 -18.81 58.61 27.72
C ASP A 137 -18.73 57.19 27.13
N LEU A 138 -19.50 56.25 27.67
CA LEU A 138 -19.60 54.90 27.10
C LEU A 138 -20.23 54.95 25.69
N ALA A 139 -21.23 55.81 25.52
CA ALA A 139 -21.87 56.06 24.23
C ALA A 139 -20.90 56.65 23.19
N THR A 140 -20.01 57.56 23.58
CA THR A 140 -19.00 58.13 22.66
C THR A 140 -17.90 57.14 22.33
N VAL A 141 -17.42 56.36 23.32
CA VAL A 141 -16.37 55.34 23.12
C VAL A 141 -16.84 54.22 22.18
N LEU A 142 -18.07 53.75 22.34
CA LEU A 142 -18.64 52.69 21.50
C LEU A 142 -19.36 53.20 20.25
N GLY A 143 -19.49 54.52 20.07
CA GLY A 143 -20.21 55.12 18.94
C GLY A 143 -21.71 54.81 18.92
N ILE A 144 -22.33 54.58 20.09
CA ILE A 144 -23.74 54.22 20.25
C ILE A 144 -24.54 55.37 20.89
N THR A 145 -25.87 55.26 20.91
CA THR A 145 -26.71 56.25 21.60
C THR A 145 -26.68 56.03 23.11
N GLN A 146 -26.90 57.10 23.91
CA GLN A 146 -26.95 56.99 25.38
C GLN A 146 -28.00 55.99 25.89
N LYS A 147 -29.14 55.87 25.19
CA LYS A 147 -30.17 54.87 25.51
C LYS A 147 -29.63 53.45 25.35
N LYS A 148 -28.97 53.16 24.22
CA LYS A 148 -28.33 51.86 23.96
C LYS A 148 -27.18 51.58 24.93
N ALA A 149 -26.39 52.59 25.30
CA ALA A 149 -25.35 52.43 26.33
C ALA A 149 -25.94 52.00 27.68
N LYS A 150 -27.05 52.61 28.10
CA LYS A 150 -27.75 52.22 29.33
C LYS A 150 -28.32 50.80 29.27
N GLU A 151 -28.90 50.42 28.13
CA GLU A 151 -29.39 49.05 27.89
C GLU A 151 -28.24 48.02 27.86
N LEU A 152 -27.09 48.39 27.30
CA LEU A 152 -25.88 47.55 27.24
C LEU A 152 -25.30 47.31 28.63
N VAL A 153 -25.24 48.33 29.48
CA VAL A 153 -24.82 48.16 30.88
C VAL A 153 -25.81 47.26 31.62
N ALA A 154 -27.13 47.44 31.44
CA ALA A 154 -28.13 46.60 32.08
C ALA A 154 -28.00 45.12 31.64
N SER A 155 -27.90 44.85 30.34
CA SER A 155 -27.70 43.49 29.80
C SER A 155 -26.39 42.87 30.29
N SER A 156 -25.27 43.61 30.24
CA SER A 156 -23.97 43.16 30.73
C SER A 156 -24.00 42.81 32.23
N THR A 157 -24.68 43.60 33.06
CA THR A 157 -24.84 43.24 34.49
C THR A 157 -25.68 41.98 34.70
N THR A 158 -26.67 41.72 33.85
CA THR A 158 -27.46 40.47 33.93
C THR A 158 -26.68 39.26 33.46
N GLU A 159 -25.84 39.41 32.44
CA GLU A 159 -24.96 38.35 31.91
C GLU A 159 -23.89 37.96 32.94
N LEU A 160 -23.24 38.93 33.58
CA LEU A 160 -22.29 38.67 34.67
C LEU A 160 -22.95 37.99 35.87
N LYS A 161 -24.16 38.42 36.26
CA LYS A 161 -24.94 37.75 37.32
C LYS A 161 -25.30 36.32 36.97
N LYS A 162 -25.68 36.07 35.71
CA LYS A 162 -25.99 34.72 35.21
C LYS A 162 -24.75 33.82 35.21
N ALA A 163 -23.58 34.38 34.91
CA ALA A 163 -22.29 33.70 35.00
C ALA A 163 -21.74 33.59 36.44
N GLY A 164 -22.42 34.18 37.43
CA GLY A 164 -21.97 34.18 38.84
C GLY A 164 -20.75 35.06 39.12
N ILE A 165 -20.38 35.95 38.19
CA ILE A 165 -19.21 36.83 38.31
C ILE A 165 -19.67 38.16 38.92
N ALA A 166 -19.19 38.47 40.13
CA ALA A 166 -19.41 39.78 40.74
C ALA A 166 -18.40 40.78 40.15
N ALA A 167 -18.89 41.86 39.53
CA ALA A 167 -18.03 42.91 39.01
C ALA A 167 -17.19 43.52 40.15
N PRO A 168 -15.85 43.62 40.01
CA PRO A 168 -15.03 44.22 41.05
C PRO A 168 -15.34 45.72 41.13
N GLN A 169 -15.81 46.16 42.30
CA GLN A 169 -15.97 47.57 42.59
C GLN A 169 -14.58 48.17 42.80
N THR A 170 -14.16 49.03 41.87
CA THR A 170 -12.97 49.87 42.06
C THR A 170 -13.27 50.89 43.15
N THR A 171 -12.80 50.64 44.37
CA THR A 171 -12.51 51.71 45.32
C THR A 171 -11.38 52.54 44.74
N GLU A 172 -11.67 53.79 44.39
CA GLU A 172 -10.70 54.83 44.07
C GLU A 172 -9.57 54.87 45.11
N THR A 173 -8.32 54.79 44.66
CA THR A 173 -7.28 55.70 45.14
C THR A 173 -6.36 55.99 43.97
N ALA A 174 -6.54 57.19 43.42
CA ALA A 174 -5.68 57.78 42.42
C ALA A 174 -4.27 58.03 42.98
N ALA A 175 -3.24 57.73 42.20
CA ALA A 175 -2.01 58.52 42.19
C ALA A 175 -1.34 58.39 40.82
N ALA A 176 -1.52 59.43 40.03
CA ALA A 176 -0.79 59.69 38.81
C ALA A 176 0.72 59.83 39.09
N ALA A 177 1.54 59.24 38.23
CA ALA A 177 2.89 59.72 37.95
C ALA A 177 3.15 59.63 36.45
N LYS A 178 3.08 60.78 35.79
CA LYS A 178 3.64 61.02 34.46
C LYS A 178 5.17 61.04 34.53
N THR A 179 5.79 61.11 33.35
CA THR A 179 7.20 61.41 33.01
C THR A 179 8.19 60.27 33.26
N SER A 180 9.07 59.87 32.34
CA SER A 180 9.50 60.40 31.04
C SER A 180 10.44 59.39 30.37
N ALA A 181 10.20 59.05 29.11
CA ALA A 181 11.27 58.72 28.15
C ALA A 181 11.54 60.00 27.35
N PRO A 182 12.78 60.33 26.92
CA PRO A 182 13.42 59.58 25.84
C PRO A 182 14.96 59.54 25.88
N SER A 183 15.60 58.60 25.18
CA SER A 183 16.49 58.94 24.05
C SER A 183 17.26 57.73 23.52
N THR A 184 17.08 57.59 22.22
CA THR A 184 17.88 56.92 21.19
C THR A 184 19.40 57.11 21.36
N LYS A 185 20.17 56.03 21.14
CA LYS A 185 21.52 56.07 20.55
C LYS A 185 21.94 54.66 20.11
N GLU A 186 21.80 54.42 18.82
CA GLU A 186 22.69 53.61 17.97
C GLU A 186 23.78 54.60 17.46
N PRO A 187 25.08 54.25 17.27
CA PRO A 187 25.50 53.25 16.28
C PRO A 187 26.80 52.44 16.51
N GLU A 188 26.94 51.45 15.62
CA GLU A 188 28.16 50.92 14.99
C GLU A 188 29.09 49.93 15.70
N ALA A 189 29.31 48.82 14.98
CA ALA A 189 30.24 47.71 15.22
C ALA A 189 31.73 48.13 15.00
N PRO A 190 32.74 47.27 15.30
CA PRO A 190 33.11 46.20 14.35
C PRO A 190 33.78 44.93 14.94
N ALA A 191 34.00 43.97 14.03
CA ALA A 191 34.95 42.84 14.00
C ALA A 191 34.62 41.60 14.85
N GLU A 192 34.19 40.49 14.23
CA GLU A 192 35.00 39.46 13.56
C GLU A 192 36.03 38.79 14.50
N ASP A 193 35.70 37.58 14.96
CA ASP A 193 36.67 36.49 14.92
C ASP A 193 35.98 35.13 14.76
N LYS A 194 36.74 34.23 14.17
CA LYS A 194 36.38 32.97 13.51
C LYS A 194 35.91 31.89 14.48
N ASP A 195 35.04 30.99 14.00
CA ASP A 195 35.38 29.56 14.08
C ASP A 195 34.56 28.72 13.09
N GLU A 196 35.31 27.92 12.34
CA GLU A 196 34.87 26.98 11.32
C GLU A 196 34.36 25.68 11.96
N ALA A 197 33.21 25.17 11.53
CA ALA A 197 32.89 23.75 11.69
C ALA A 197 32.10 23.25 10.47
N GLN A 198 32.85 22.55 9.60
CA GLN A 198 32.37 21.78 8.46
C GLN A 198 31.56 20.56 8.91
N VAL A 199 30.41 20.28 8.26
CA VAL A 199 29.93 18.89 8.07
C VAL A 199 29.28 18.76 6.68
N ALA A 200 29.61 17.64 6.03
CA ALA A 200 29.57 17.22 4.62
C ALA A 200 28.24 17.29 3.82
N PRO A 201 28.32 17.31 2.46
CA PRO A 201 27.22 17.05 1.54
C PRO A 201 26.93 15.55 1.37
N VAL A 202 25.65 15.20 1.20
CA VAL A 202 25.15 13.82 1.08
C VAL A 202 25.30 13.33 -0.37
N ASP A 203 26.04 12.24 -0.54
CA ASP A 203 26.29 11.55 -1.80
C ASP A 203 25.04 10.83 -2.37
N SER A 204 24.98 10.79 -3.70
CA SER A 204 23.95 10.12 -4.51
C SER A 204 24.14 8.59 -4.55
N PRO A 205 23.08 7.76 -4.61
CA PRO A 205 23.24 6.35 -4.92
C PRO A 205 23.35 6.12 -6.43
N ALA A 206 24.48 5.55 -6.82
CA ALA A 206 24.80 5.11 -8.18
C ALA A 206 23.93 3.94 -8.65
N LEU A 207 23.68 3.96 -9.96
CA LEU A 207 23.21 2.85 -10.80
C LEU A 207 24.02 1.56 -10.53
N ALA A 208 23.32 0.49 -10.21
CA ALA A 208 23.85 -0.88 -10.30
C ALA A 208 23.01 -1.66 -11.29
N SER A 209 23.61 -1.94 -12.44
CA SER A 209 23.19 -2.96 -13.39
C SER A 209 23.30 -4.36 -12.76
N ALA A 210 22.28 -5.19 -12.97
CA ALA A 210 22.36 -6.64 -13.03
C ALA A 210 21.24 -7.16 -13.94
#